data_AF-A0A419VYU3-F1
#
_entry.id   AF-A0A419VYU3-F1
#
_cell.length_a   1.000
_cell.length_b   1.000
_cell.length_c   1.000
_cell.angle_alpha   90.00
_cell.angle_beta   90.00
_cell.angle_gamma   90.00
#
_symmetry.space_group_name_H-M   'P 1'
#
loop_
_entity.id
_entity.type
_entity.pdbx_description
1 polymer ?
#
loop_
_entity_poly.entity_id
_entity_poly.type
_entity_poly.pdbx_seq_one_letter_code
_entity_poly.pdbx_strand_id
1 'polypeptide(L)'
;MKQSFEQLLKTIRQQVKVDEPVVAEREHENKTYTGWQYLYGEKETVSTITGIDSELLPPNGVLSKSQVEILANELEKILQKHHFVLDFPVNFPPHLRYDFIIRFWSEKHLAFSEGEHHIDFCTYHEETVCPFTGYCIVCSDVEVYLRSGQSPEQIIKYEDARRKRHHTPSVEKIDGWVKQLQAAIEVESEVC
;
A
#
# COMPACT_ATOMS: atom_id res chain seq x y z
N MET A 1 -16.15 14.14 25.04
CA MET A 1 -16.00 12.77 25.61
C MET A 1 -15.19 11.96 24.61
N LYS A 2 -14.11 11.29 25.02
CA LYS A 2 -13.37 10.39 24.12
C LYS A 2 -14.21 9.13 23.90
N GLN A 3 -14.49 8.79 22.65
CA GLN A 3 -15.14 7.53 22.29
C GLN A 3 -14.25 6.36 22.72
N SER A 4 -14.84 5.30 23.27
CA SER A 4 -14.07 4.10 23.59
C SER A 4 -13.68 3.35 22.31
N PHE A 5 -12.56 2.60 22.36
CA PHE A 5 -12.10 1.76 21.25
C PHE A 5 -13.20 0.81 20.74
N GLU A 6 -13.95 0.18 21.65
CA GLU A 6 -15.04 -0.74 21.30
C GLU A 6 -16.20 -0.02 20.59
N GLN A 7 -16.53 1.20 21.00
CA GLN A 7 -17.54 2.00 20.32
C GLN A 7 -17.09 2.40 18.92
N LEU A 8 -15.83 2.78 18.74
CA LEU A 8 -15.27 3.12 17.43
C LEU A 8 -15.31 1.91 16.49
N LEU A 9 -14.82 0.75 16.96
CA LEU A 9 -14.86 -0.49 16.17
C LEU A 9 -16.28 -0.90 15.80
N LYS A 10 -17.23 -0.73 16.73
CA LYS A 10 -18.64 -1.02 16.44
C LYS A 10 -19.16 -0.11 15.33
N THR A 11 -18.88 1.19 15.39
CA THR A 11 -19.27 2.16 14.35
C THR A 11 -18.68 1.80 12.99
N ILE A 12 -17.37 1.52 12.94
CA ILE A 12 -16.67 1.09 11.72
C ILE A 12 -17.31 -0.16 11.12
N ARG A 13 -17.50 -1.20 11.93
CA ARG A 13 -18.08 -2.47 11.48
C ARG A 13 -19.52 -2.34 11.01
N GLN A 14 -20.29 -1.43 11.62
CA GLN A 14 -21.64 -1.12 11.16
C GLN A 14 -21.60 -0.47 9.78
N GLN A 15 -20.71 0.49 9.53
CA GLN A 15 -20.57 1.10 8.21
C GLN A 15 -20.14 0.10 7.14
N VAL A 16 -19.25 -0.84 7.45
CA VAL A 16 -18.84 -1.89 6.50
C VAL A 16 -20.02 -2.80 6.12
N LYS A 17 -20.82 -3.24 7.11
CA LYS A 17 -21.93 -4.20 6.91
C LYS A 17 -23.16 -3.65 6.19
N VAL A 18 -23.37 -2.34 6.21
CA VAL A 18 -24.50 -1.72 5.52
C VAL A 18 -24.21 -1.78 4.02
N ASP A 19 -24.53 -2.91 3.39
CA ASP A 19 -24.59 -3.08 1.93
C ASP A 19 -25.80 -2.34 1.33
N GLU A 20 -26.51 -1.54 2.14
CA GLU A 20 -27.62 -0.75 1.62
C GLU A 20 -27.08 0.21 0.57
N PRO A 21 -27.70 0.26 -0.62
CA PRO A 21 -27.41 1.33 -1.56
C PRO A 21 -27.58 2.61 -0.77
N VAL A 22 -26.51 3.41 -0.67
CA VAL A 22 -26.57 4.73 -0.05
C VAL A 22 -27.43 5.57 -0.99
N VAL A 23 -28.75 5.46 -0.84
CA VAL A 23 -29.74 6.38 -1.40
C VAL A 23 -29.72 7.62 -0.51
N ALA A 24 -28.54 8.24 -0.38
CA ALA A 24 -28.53 9.68 -0.16
C ALA A 24 -29.12 10.26 -1.45
N GLU A 25 -30.03 11.21 -1.34
CA GLU A 25 -30.58 11.97 -2.49
C GLU A 25 -29.51 12.84 -3.19
N ARG A 26 -28.25 12.40 -3.23
CA ARG A 26 -27.31 12.75 -4.28
C ARG A 26 -27.60 11.77 -5.41
N GLU A 27 -27.98 12.28 -6.57
CA GLU A 27 -27.97 11.51 -7.81
C GLU A 27 -26.57 10.90 -7.99
N HIS A 28 -26.34 9.72 -7.42
CA HIS A 28 -25.21 8.87 -7.75
C HIS A 28 -25.52 8.28 -9.12
N GLU A 29 -25.47 9.14 -10.13
CA GLU A 29 -25.15 8.69 -11.47
C GLU A 29 -23.91 7.80 -11.34
N ASN A 30 -23.98 6.57 -11.83
CA ASN A 30 -22.81 5.70 -11.99
C ASN A 30 -21.78 6.45 -12.83
N LYS A 31 -20.92 7.22 -12.16
CA LYS A 31 -19.88 8.02 -12.81
C LYS A 31 -18.74 7.07 -13.07
N THR A 32 -18.81 6.41 -14.23
CA THR A 32 -17.62 5.96 -14.95
C THR A 32 -16.73 7.18 -15.12
N TYR A 33 -15.66 7.29 -14.33
CA TYR A 33 -14.77 8.43 -14.39
C TYR A 33 -14.05 8.43 -15.74
N THR A 34 -14.30 9.46 -16.55
CA THR A 34 -13.45 9.74 -17.71
C THR A 34 -12.04 10.14 -17.25
N GLY A 35 -11.03 9.96 -18.11
CA GLY A 35 -9.67 10.42 -17.80
C GLY A 35 -9.59 11.90 -17.41
N TRP A 36 -10.51 12.73 -17.92
CA TRP A 36 -10.64 14.14 -17.51
C TRP A 36 -11.10 14.31 -16.07
N GLN A 37 -12.10 13.55 -15.62
CA GLN A 37 -12.54 13.64 -14.23
C GLN A 37 -11.49 13.09 -13.26
N TYR A 38 -10.68 12.10 -13.68
CA TYR A 38 -9.55 11.64 -12.88
C TYR A 38 -8.52 12.75 -12.63
N LEU A 39 -8.24 13.57 -13.65
CA LEU A 39 -7.24 14.63 -13.57
C LEU A 39 -7.77 15.93 -12.91
N TYR A 40 -9.03 16.28 -13.17
CA TYR A 40 -9.59 17.60 -12.83
C TYR A 40 -10.85 17.56 -11.97
N GLY A 41 -11.30 16.37 -11.57
CA GLY A 41 -12.44 16.22 -10.68
C GLY A 41 -12.19 16.88 -9.31
N GLU A 42 -13.28 17.27 -8.66
CA GLU A 42 -13.23 17.83 -7.31
C GLU A 42 -12.84 16.74 -6.31
N LYS A 43 -11.76 17.00 -5.55
CA LYS A 43 -11.22 16.06 -4.57
C LYS A 43 -11.71 16.41 -3.16
N GLU A 44 -12.16 15.39 -2.44
CA GLU A 44 -12.60 15.47 -1.05
C GLU A 44 -11.62 14.74 -0.14
N THR A 45 -11.59 15.07 1.16
CA THR A 45 -10.75 14.30 2.09
C THR A 45 -11.30 12.89 2.26
N VAL A 46 -10.43 11.92 2.52
CA VAL A 46 -10.86 10.53 2.82
C VAL A 46 -11.82 10.50 4.01
N SER A 47 -11.61 11.37 5.02
CA SER A 47 -12.56 11.58 6.11
C SER A 47 -13.98 11.95 5.63
N THR A 48 -14.08 12.87 4.67
CA THR A 48 -15.36 13.26 4.05
C THR A 48 -15.97 12.10 3.26
N ILE A 49 -15.16 11.42 2.44
CA ILE A 49 -15.61 10.33 1.56
C ILE A 49 -16.17 9.15 2.39
N THR A 50 -15.49 8.81 3.48
CA THR A 50 -15.88 7.70 4.37
C THR A 50 -16.91 8.09 5.43
N GLY A 51 -17.09 9.40 5.67
CA GLY A 51 -17.97 9.91 6.72
C GLY A 51 -17.45 9.67 8.15
N ILE A 52 -16.17 9.38 8.34
CA ILE A 52 -15.53 9.27 9.66
C ILE A 52 -14.55 10.42 9.83
N ASP A 53 -14.78 11.26 10.84
CA ASP A 53 -13.86 12.34 11.17
C ASP A 53 -12.49 11.78 11.59
N SER A 54 -11.41 12.35 11.06
CA SER A 54 -10.04 12.08 11.49
C SER A 54 -9.84 12.23 13.00
N GLU A 55 -10.57 13.13 13.66
CA GLU A 55 -10.49 13.35 15.11
C GLU A 55 -11.01 12.16 15.93
N LEU A 56 -11.82 11.29 15.33
CA LEU A 56 -12.33 10.06 15.96
C LEU A 56 -11.30 8.93 15.94
N LEU A 57 -10.26 9.04 15.09
CA LEU A 57 -9.20 8.04 15.00
C LEU A 57 -8.17 8.25 16.13
N PRO A 58 -7.88 7.23 16.94
CA PRO A 58 -6.90 7.35 18.02
C PRO A 58 -5.50 7.71 17.50
N PRO A 59 -4.79 8.66 18.12
CA PRO A 59 -3.41 8.94 17.72
C PRO A 59 -2.48 7.78 18.10
N ASN A 60 -1.31 7.73 17.45
CA ASN A 60 -0.31 6.70 17.69
C ASN A 60 0.13 6.64 19.15
N GLY A 61 0.38 5.41 19.63
CA GLY A 61 0.81 5.15 21.00
C GLY A 61 -0.28 5.14 22.07
N VAL A 62 -1.54 5.48 21.73
CA VAL A 62 -2.67 5.40 22.68
C VAL A 62 -3.22 3.97 22.79
N LEU A 63 -3.21 3.23 21.69
CA LEU A 63 -3.73 1.87 21.61
C LEU A 63 -2.60 0.85 21.80
N SER A 64 -2.94 -0.32 22.32
CA SER A 64 -2.02 -1.46 22.31
C SER A 64 -1.76 -1.96 20.89
N LYS A 65 -0.63 -2.63 20.66
CA LYS A 65 -0.28 -3.20 19.34
C LYS A 65 -1.39 -4.05 18.72
N SER A 66 -2.04 -4.90 19.53
CA SER A 66 -3.16 -5.74 19.06
C SER A 66 -4.39 -4.90 18.68
N GLN A 67 -4.71 -3.85 19.43
CA GLN A 67 -5.81 -2.94 19.10
C GLN A 67 -5.52 -2.14 17.82
N VAL A 68 -4.28 -1.67 17.64
CA VAL A 68 -3.84 -1.00 16.39
C VAL A 68 -3.99 -1.94 15.20
N GLU A 69 -3.58 -3.20 15.35
CA GLU A 69 -3.70 -4.22 14.30
C GLU A 69 -5.16 -4.45 13.90
N ILE A 70 -6.05 -4.62 14.88
CA ILE A 70 -7.49 -4.80 14.64
C ILE A 70 -8.04 -3.55 13.94
N LEU A 71 -7.71 -2.36 14.42
CA LEU A 71 -8.21 -1.11 13.86
C LEU A 71 -7.72 -0.89 12.43
N ALA A 72 -6.44 -1.11 12.14
CA ALA A 72 -5.87 -1.00 10.80
C ALA A 72 -6.62 -1.91 9.80
N ASN A 73 -6.81 -3.19 10.17
CA ASN A 73 -7.55 -4.13 9.32
C ASN A 73 -9.01 -3.71 9.07
N GLU A 74 -9.68 -3.13 10.07
CA GLU A 74 -11.07 -2.67 9.91
C GLU A 74 -11.17 -1.38 9.09
N LEU A 75 -10.19 -0.47 9.22
CA LEU A 75 -10.12 0.74 8.39
C LEU A 75 -9.78 0.40 6.92
N GLU A 76 -8.90 -0.56 6.66
CA GLU A 76 -8.63 -1.05 5.29
C GLU A 76 -9.91 -1.57 4.61
N LYS A 77 -10.79 -2.26 5.35
CA LYS A 77 -12.09 -2.71 4.81
C LYS A 77 -13.01 -1.55 4.45
N ILE A 78 -13.02 -0.48 5.26
CA ILE A 78 -13.77 0.74 4.92
C ILE A 78 -13.20 1.34 3.63
N LEU A 79 -11.88 1.48 3.56
CA LEU A 79 -11.22 2.04 2.38
C LEU A 79 -11.53 1.24 1.11
N GLN A 80 -11.48 -0.09 1.18
CA GLN A 80 -11.84 -0.98 0.08
C GLN A 80 -13.31 -0.83 -0.34
N LYS A 81 -14.23 -0.65 0.61
CA LYS A 81 -15.63 -0.34 0.31
C LYS A 81 -15.80 0.97 -0.46
N HIS A 82 -14.90 1.93 -0.22
CA HIS A 82 -14.81 3.19 -0.95
C HIS A 82 -13.82 3.13 -2.12
N HIS A 83 -13.54 1.93 -2.64
CA HIS A 83 -12.68 1.67 -3.80
C HIS A 83 -11.20 2.06 -3.63
N PHE A 84 -10.74 2.36 -2.42
CA PHE A 84 -9.34 2.59 -2.14
C PHE A 84 -8.65 1.28 -1.75
N VAL A 85 -7.66 0.86 -2.54
CA VAL A 85 -6.81 -0.30 -2.24
C VAL A 85 -5.45 0.22 -1.80
N LEU A 86 -5.07 0.00 -0.55
CA LEU A 86 -3.78 0.43 -0.03
C LEU A 86 -2.70 -0.60 -0.38
N ASP A 87 -1.71 -0.19 -1.17
CA ASP A 87 -0.67 -1.09 -1.67
C ASP A 87 0.48 -1.22 -0.66
N PHE A 88 0.27 -2.10 0.31
CA PHE A 88 1.33 -2.52 1.24
C PHE A 88 2.08 -3.76 0.72
N PRO A 89 3.38 -3.92 1.05
CA PRO A 89 4.06 -5.18 0.85
C PRO A 89 3.31 -6.34 1.54
N VAL A 90 3.29 -7.52 0.92
CA VAL A 90 2.51 -8.68 1.38
C VAL A 90 2.81 -9.07 2.84
N ASN A 91 4.06 -8.93 3.26
CA ASN A 91 4.54 -9.25 4.61
C ASN A 91 4.56 -8.03 5.55
N PHE A 92 4.04 -6.88 5.13
CA PHE A 92 4.05 -5.68 5.96
C PHE A 92 3.05 -5.82 7.12
N PRO A 93 3.49 -5.77 8.39
CA PRO A 93 2.66 -6.07 9.54
C PRO A 93 1.47 -5.11 9.68
N PRO A 94 0.25 -5.59 9.97
CA PRO A 94 -0.93 -4.72 9.95
C PRO A 94 -0.89 -3.61 11.01
N HIS A 95 -0.29 -3.85 12.17
CA HIS A 95 -0.09 -2.80 13.18
C HIS A 95 0.80 -1.63 12.71
N LEU A 96 1.67 -1.83 11.72
CA LEU A 96 2.49 -0.76 11.15
C LEU A 96 1.76 -0.01 10.02
N ARG A 97 0.70 -0.59 9.45
CA ARG A 97 -0.12 0.04 8.40
C ARG A 97 -0.93 1.21 8.94
N TYR A 98 -1.28 1.18 10.23
CA TYR A 98 -2.11 2.21 10.85
C TYR A 98 -1.56 3.62 10.63
N ASP A 99 -0.25 3.82 10.77
CA ASP A 99 0.41 5.11 10.56
C ASP A 99 0.23 5.66 9.15
N PHE A 100 0.16 4.78 8.14
CA PHE A 100 -0.11 5.18 6.76
C PHE A 100 -1.59 5.50 6.58
N ILE A 101 -2.48 4.66 7.12
CA ILE A 101 -3.93 4.82 7.02
C ILE A 101 -4.40 6.15 7.65
N ILE A 102 -3.91 6.51 8.84
CA ILE A 102 -4.32 7.77 9.49
C ILE A 102 -3.81 9.01 8.75
N ARG A 103 -2.62 8.94 8.14
CA ARG A 103 -2.08 10.04 7.30
C ARG A 103 -2.93 10.19 6.04
N PHE A 104 -3.21 9.07 5.38
CA PHE A 104 -4.07 8.98 4.21
C PHE A 104 -5.47 9.56 4.47
N TRP A 105 -5.99 9.44 5.70
CA TRP A 105 -7.31 9.94 6.09
C TRP A 105 -7.52 11.44 5.83
N SER A 106 -6.44 12.22 5.88
CA SER A 106 -6.44 13.67 5.65
C SER A 106 -6.18 14.07 4.19
N GLU A 107 -5.78 13.11 3.36
CA GLU A 107 -5.48 13.37 1.95
C GLU A 107 -6.74 13.59 1.13
N LYS A 108 -6.61 14.35 0.05
CA LYS A 108 -7.71 14.65 -0.87
C LYS A 108 -7.68 13.74 -2.09
N HIS A 109 -8.78 13.01 -2.29
CA HIS A 109 -8.96 12.02 -3.36
C HIS A 109 -10.32 12.20 -4.05
N LEU A 110 -10.49 11.58 -5.21
CA LEU A 110 -11.80 11.48 -5.85
C LEU A 110 -12.61 10.38 -5.16
N ALA A 111 -13.92 10.60 -5.00
CA ALA A 111 -14.84 9.57 -4.55
C ALA A 111 -15.23 8.68 -5.73
N PHE A 112 -14.66 7.48 -5.82
CA PHE A 112 -15.00 6.53 -6.88
C PHE A 112 -16.28 5.77 -6.55
N SER A 113 -17.04 5.38 -7.58
CA SER A 113 -18.25 4.55 -7.44
C SER A 113 -18.06 3.11 -7.94
N GLU A 114 -16.92 2.85 -8.58
CA GLU A 114 -16.56 1.56 -9.15
C GLU A 114 -15.04 1.47 -9.36
N GLY A 115 -14.56 0.25 -9.63
CA GLY A 115 -13.15 -0.04 -9.83
C GLY A 115 -12.34 -0.11 -8.54
N GLU A 116 -11.03 -0.20 -8.70
CA GLU A 116 -10.05 -0.18 -7.61
C GLU A 116 -9.07 0.96 -7.86
N HIS A 117 -9.01 1.91 -6.94
CA HIS A 117 -8.03 2.97 -6.93
C HIS A 117 -6.92 2.60 -5.95
N HIS A 118 -5.83 2.13 -6.54
CA HIS A 118 -4.64 1.74 -5.80
C HIS A 118 -3.88 2.96 -5.28
N ILE A 119 -3.60 2.96 -3.98
CA ILE A 119 -2.86 4.00 -3.28
C ILE A 119 -1.50 3.45 -2.94
N ASP A 120 -0.50 3.98 -3.65
CA ASP A 120 0.89 3.65 -3.42
C ASP A 120 1.54 4.69 -2.49
N PHE A 121 2.21 4.20 -1.44
CA PHE A 121 2.97 5.04 -0.51
C PHE A 121 4.46 5.13 -0.88
N CYS A 122 4.93 4.28 -1.80
CA CYS A 122 6.29 4.26 -2.29
C CYS A 122 6.51 5.35 -3.36
N THR A 123 7.62 6.08 -3.24
CA THR A 123 8.02 7.10 -4.23
C THR A 123 8.92 6.55 -5.33
N TYR A 124 9.28 5.26 -5.28
CA TYR A 124 10.16 4.58 -6.24
C TYR A 124 11.55 5.23 -6.43
N HIS A 125 12.04 5.97 -5.43
CA HIS A 125 13.34 6.62 -5.50
C HIS A 125 14.49 5.69 -5.12
N GLU A 126 14.83 5.62 -3.84
CA GLU A 126 15.98 4.87 -3.32
C GLU A 126 15.56 4.06 -2.09
N GLU A 127 16.27 2.96 -1.82
CA GLU A 127 15.99 2.08 -0.67
C GLU A 127 16.08 2.84 0.68
N THR A 128 16.96 3.84 0.77
CA THR A 128 17.18 4.67 1.96
C THR A 128 15.97 5.50 2.37
N VAL A 129 15.09 5.83 1.43
CA VAL A 129 13.85 6.58 1.65
C VAL A 129 12.60 5.71 1.51
N CYS A 130 12.77 4.39 1.35
CA CYS A 130 11.64 3.48 1.22
C CYS A 130 10.82 3.47 2.52
N PRO A 131 9.51 3.73 2.46
CA PRO A 131 8.65 3.69 3.66
C PRO A 131 8.48 2.28 4.24
N PHE A 132 8.93 1.25 3.51
CA PHE A 132 8.75 -0.15 3.82
C PHE A 132 10.09 -0.89 4.00
N THR A 133 11.14 -0.20 4.44
CA THR A 133 12.47 -0.80 4.67
C THR A 133 12.37 -2.11 5.46
N GLY A 134 13.01 -3.16 4.96
CA GLY A 134 12.99 -4.49 5.57
C GLY A 134 11.75 -5.35 5.25
N TYR A 135 10.75 -4.77 4.58
CA TYR A 135 9.55 -5.48 4.11
C TYR A 135 9.40 -5.44 2.58
N CYS A 136 9.93 -4.41 1.93
CA CYS A 136 9.97 -4.28 0.47
C CYS A 136 11.38 -4.55 -0.08
N ILE A 137 11.47 -5.09 -1.30
CA ILE A 137 12.73 -5.24 -2.07
C ILE A 137 12.64 -4.67 -3.48
N VAL A 138 11.51 -4.03 -3.85
CA VAL A 138 11.26 -3.62 -5.23
C VAL A 138 12.37 -2.70 -5.75
N CYS A 139 12.81 -1.72 -4.96
CA CYS A 139 13.87 -0.80 -5.39
C CYS A 139 15.20 -1.53 -5.63
N SER A 140 15.57 -2.44 -4.71
CA SER A 140 16.76 -3.27 -4.84
C SER A 140 16.69 -4.21 -6.06
N ASP A 141 15.53 -4.86 -6.29
CA ASP A 141 15.31 -5.75 -7.43
C ASP A 141 15.41 -4.99 -8.76
N VAL A 142 14.79 -3.81 -8.84
CA VAL A 142 14.84 -2.93 -10.02
C VAL A 142 16.26 -2.45 -10.28
N GLU A 143 17.01 -2.08 -9.24
CA GLU A 143 18.41 -1.67 -9.39
C GLU A 143 19.29 -2.81 -9.90
N VAL A 144 19.16 -4.01 -9.33
CA VAL A 144 19.85 -5.22 -9.81
C VAL A 144 19.46 -5.48 -11.27
N TYR A 145 18.17 -5.40 -11.60
CA TYR A 145 17.70 -5.57 -12.97
C TYR A 145 18.36 -4.58 -13.93
N LEU A 146 18.26 -3.28 -13.66
CA LEU A 146 18.81 -2.22 -14.52
C LEU A 146 20.33 -2.34 -14.69
N ARG A 147 21.05 -2.79 -13.65
CA ARG A 147 22.51 -2.95 -13.68
C ARG A 147 22.97 -4.26 -14.31
N SER A 148 22.14 -5.30 -14.29
CA SER A 148 22.52 -6.64 -14.75
C SER A 148 22.49 -6.83 -16.27
N GLY A 149 21.79 -5.96 -17.01
CA GLY A 149 21.62 -6.10 -18.46
C GLY A 149 20.87 -7.37 -18.89
N GLN A 150 20.14 -8.01 -17.96
CA GLN A 150 19.53 -9.32 -18.16
C GLN A 150 18.34 -9.30 -19.13
N SER A 151 18.14 -10.42 -19.82
CA SER A 151 17.02 -10.61 -20.74
C SER A 151 15.70 -10.86 -20.00
N PRO A 152 14.53 -10.59 -20.63
CA PRO A 152 13.21 -10.83 -20.03
C PRO A 152 13.02 -12.26 -19.47
N GLU A 153 13.61 -13.29 -20.08
CA GLU A 153 13.49 -14.67 -19.59
C GLU A 153 14.18 -14.88 -18.22
N GLN A 154 15.28 -14.18 -17.97
CA GLN A 154 16.01 -14.26 -16.71
C GLN A 154 15.23 -13.57 -15.58
N ILE A 155 14.50 -12.50 -15.89
CA ILE A 155 13.60 -11.81 -14.96
C ILE A 155 12.48 -12.74 -14.49
N ILE A 156 11.82 -13.43 -15.43
CA ILE A 156 10.73 -14.36 -15.12
C ILE A 156 11.20 -15.44 -14.15
N LYS A 157 12.40 -16.00 -14.39
CA LYS A 157 13.00 -17.02 -13.53
C LYS A 157 13.35 -16.48 -12.14
N TYR A 158 13.82 -15.23 -12.04
CA TYR A 158 14.08 -14.56 -10.77
C TYR A 158 12.80 -14.36 -9.95
N GLU A 159 11.76 -13.79 -10.58
CA GLU A 159 10.45 -13.55 -9.94
C GLU A 159 9.80 -14.85 -9.45
N ASP A 160 9.86 -15.92 -10.23
CA ASP A 160 9.36 -17.24 -9.82
C ASP A 160 10.11 -17.79 -8.60
N ALA A 161 11.43 -17.62 -8.56
CA ALA A 161 12.25 -18.04 -7.43
C ALA A 161 12.03 -17.16 -6.19
N ARG A 162 11.68 -15.87 -6.38
CA ARG A 162 11.39 -14.91 -5.32
C ARG A 162 10.04 -15.20 -4.67
N ARG A 163 8.98 -15.37 -5.47
CA ARG A 163 7.64 -15.75 -5.01
C ARG A 163 7.65 -17.00 -4.14
N LYS A 164 8.47 -18.00 -4.51
CA LYS A 164 8.62 -19.26 -3.75
C LYS A 164 9.35 -19.10 -2.42
N ARG A 165 10.14 -18.03 -2.23
CA ARG A 165 11.01 -17.89 -1.06
C ARG A 165 10.45 -17.00 0.06
N HIS A 166 9.38 -16.22 -0.20
CA HIS A 166 8.83 -15.25 0.76
C HIS A 166 9.91 -14.41 1.48
N HIS A 167 11.04 -14.15 0.82
CA HIS A 167 12.24 -13.63 1.44
C HIS A 167 12.57 -12.24 0.90
N THR A 168 12.74 -11.30 1.82
CA THR A 168 13.30 -9.97 1.59
C THR A 168 14.77 -10.04 2.01
N PRO A 169 15.74 -10.28 1.10
CA PRO A 169 17.16 -10.32 1.48
C PRO A 169 17.60 -8.96 2.03
N SER A 170 18.51 -8.96 3.01
CA SER A 170 19.13 -7.73 3.51
C SER A 170 20.00 -7.07 2.43
N VAL A 171 20.18 -5.75 2.52
CA VAL A 171 21.03 -4.95 1.59
C VAL A 171 22.43 -5.54 1.46
N GLU A 172 23.04 -5.98 2.57
CA GLU A 172 24.36 -6.61 2.60
C GLU A 172 24.42 -7.91 1.77
N LYS A 173 23.30 -8.64 1.73
CA LYS A 173 23.19 -9.90 0.98
C LYS A 173 22.98 -9.64 -0.51
N ILE A 174 22.30 -8.54 -0.86
CA ILE A 174 22.15 -8.06 -2.24
C ILE A 174 23.52 -7.63 -2.80
N ASP A 175 24.28 -6.82 -2.08
CA ASP A 175 25.64 -6.40 -2.48
C ASP A 175 26.59 -7.59 -2.69
N GLY A 176 26.48 -8.61 -1.85
CA GLY A 176 27.22 -9.86 -2.01
C GLY A 176 26.90 -10.59 -3.31
N TRP A 177 25.62 -10.62 -3.70
CA TRP A 177 25.18 -11.26 -4.96
C TRP A 177 25.58 -10.45 -6.19
N VAL A 178 25.49 -9.12 -6.14
CA VAL A 178 25.94 -8.24 -7.23
C VAL A 178 27.43 -8.45 -7.52
N LYS A 179 28.27 -8.46 -6.47
CA LYS A 179 29.71 -8.70 -6.63
C LYS A 179 30.03 -10.08 -7.20
N GLN A 180 29.33 -11.11 -6.76
CA GLN A 180 29.51 -12.47 -7.29
C GLN A 180 29.13 -12.57 -8.77
N LEU A 181 28.04 -11.91 -9.18
CA LEU A 181 27.58 -11.88 -10.56
C LEU A 181 28.53 -11.08 -11.47
N GLN A 182 29.01 -9.92 -11.02
CA GLN A 182 30.00 -9.12 -11.76
C GLN A 182 31.30 -9.90 -11.98
N ALA A 183 31.80 -10.58 -10.95
CA ALA A 183 33.00 -11.41 -11.07
C ALA A 183 32.80 -12.59 -12.05
N ALA A 184 31.60 -13.18 -12.11
CA ALA A 184 31.31 -14.26 -13.06
C ALA A 184 31.30 -13.77 -14.52
N ILE A 185 30.76 -12.57 -14.78
CA ILE A 185 30.74 -11.95 -16.11
C ILE A 185 32.16 -11.61 -16.58
N GLU A 186 33.00 -11.07 -15.68
CA GLU A 186 34.39 -10.72 -16.00
C GLU A 186 35.20 -11.98 -16.37
N VAL A 187 35.02 -13.08 -15.65
CA VAL A 187 35.71 -14.35 -15.95
C VAL A 187 35.28 -14.94 -17.30
N GLU A 188 34.01 -14.84 -17.69
CA GLU A 188 33.56 -15.31 -19.02
C GLU A 188 34.11 -14.45 -20.16
N SER A 189 34.36 -13.16 -19.91
CA SER A 189 34.94 -12.24 -20.91
C SER A 189 36.44 -12.45 -21.16
N GLU A 190 37.16 -13.08 -20.24
CA GLU A 190 38.59 -13.43 -20.39
C GLU A 190 38.81 -14.78 -21.10
N VAL A 191 37.76 -15.58 -21.27
CA VAL A 191 37.81 -16.92 -21.88
C VAL A 191 37.40 -16.91 -23.37
N CYS A 192 37.04 -15.74 -23.92
CA CYS A 192 36.74 -15.55 -25.34
C CYS A 192 37.87 -14.84 -26.11
#